data_AF-A0A948UH70-F1
#
_entry.id   AF-A0A948UH70-F1
#
_cell.length_a   1.000
_cell.length_b   1.000
_cell.length_c   1.000
_cell.angle_alpha   90.00
_cell.angle_beta   90.00
_cell.angle_gamma   90.00
#
_symmetry.space_group_name_H-M   'P 1'
#
loop_
_entity.id
_entity.type
_entity.pdbx_description
1 polymer ?
#
loop_
_entity_poly.entity_id
_entity_poly.type
_entity_poly.pdbx_seq_one_letter_code
_entity_poly.pdbx_strand_id
1 'polypeptide(L)'
;MGNKRVGLLKNNKGFTLIELIMVIVILGILAAVAIPKYVSMKTDAANASARGVTAGLRGSVSILYAEKMLAGNNTAYTMGQVVDGAQISGVEGSGSAAALYTATIGGSLYTWSLTPAVNLPTTAGGIVAVITTW
;
A
#
# COMPACT_ATOMS: atom_id res chain seq x y z
N MET A 1 1.14 14.49 76.85
CA MET A 1 1.06 13.60 75.66
C MET A 1 1.58 14.37 74.46
N GLY A 2 2.85 14.17 74.08
CA GLY A 2 3.50 14.91 72.99
C GLY A 2 3.27 14.23 71.64
N ASN A 3 2.54 14.89 70.75
CA ASN A 3 2.25 14.38 69.41
C ASN A 3 3.51 14.44 68.53
N LYS A 4 4.11 13.29 68.22
CA LYS A 4 5.14 13.16 67.17
C LYS A 4 4.47 13.32 65.81
N ARG A 5 4.61 14.50 65.20
CA ARG A 5 4.24 14.70 63.79
C ARG A 5 5.30 14.02 62.93
N VAL A 6 4.97 12.85 62.39
CA VAL A 6 5.82 12.15 61.42
C VAL A 6 5.75 12.92 60.10
N GLY A 7 6.79 13.71 59.82
CA GLY A 7 6.97 14.35 58.52
C GLY A 7 7.32 13.31 57.47
N LEU A 8 6.44 13.10 56.48
CA LEU A 8 6.74 12.31 55.28
C LEU A 8 7.91 12.95 54.53
N LEU A 9 9.08 12.30 54.57
CA LEU A 9 10.25 12.66 53.76
C LEU A 9 9.94 12.34 52.30
N LYS A 10 9.56 13.36 51.53
CA LYS A 10 9.27 13.23 50.09
C LYS A 10 10.60 13.25 49.32
N ASN A 11 11.02 12.09 48.84
CA ASN A 11 12.26 11.90 48.08
C ASN A 11 12.10 12.39 46.64
N ASN A 12 12.11 13.71 46.44
CA ASN A 12 12.05 14.33 45.12
C ASN A 12 13.41 14.19 44.41
N LYS A 13 13.71 13.01 43.87
CA LYS A 13 14.82 12.84 42.92
C LYS A 13 14.37 13.44 41.59
N GLY A 14 14.87 14.65 41.27
CA GLY A 14 14.73 15.23 39.93
C GLY A 14 15.60 14.49 38.92
N PHE A 15 15.14 14.41 37.67
CA PHE A 15 15.96 13.93 36.54
C PHE A 15 17.18 14.86 36.37
N THR A 16 18.36 14.28 36.13
CA THR A 16 19.55 15.09 35.86
C THR A 16 19.51 15.63 34.43
N LEU A 17 20.08 16.82 34.20
CA LEU A 17 20.19 17.38 32.84
C LEU A 17 20.99 16.45 31.91
N ILE A 18 22.00 15.75 32.45
CA ILE A 18 22.81 14.82 31.66
C ILE A 18 22.01 13.58 31.23
N GLU A 19 21.09 13.08 32.07
CA GLU A 19 20.20 11.98 31.68
C GLU A 19 19.26 12.38 30.54
N LEU A 20 18.78 13.62 30.53
CA LEU A 20 17.95 14.10 29.42
C LEU A 20 18.77 14.25 28.13
N ILE A 21 19.98 14.80 28.23
CA ILE A 21 20.88 15.01 27.09
C ILE A 21 21.32 13.66 26.48
N MET A 22 21.70 12.68 27.30
CA MET A 22 22.12 11.38 26.76
C MET A 22 20.98 10.67 26.01
N VAL A 23 19.74 10.81 26.48
CA VAL A 23 18.56 10.19 25.84
C VAL A 23 18.30 10.80 24.46
N ILE A 24 18.31 12.12 24.32
CA ILE A 24 18.11 12.76 23.02
C ILE A 24 19.26 12.45 22.04
N VAL A 25 20.49 12.28 22.52
CA VAL A 25 21.63 11.88 21.70
C VAL A 25 21.43 10.45 21.16
N ILE A 26 21.05 9.51 22.02
CA ILE A 26 20.78 8.13 21.61
C ILE A 26 19.60 8.08 20.63
N LEU A 27 18.49 8.77 20.93
CA LEU A 27 17.33 8.86 20.04
C LEU A 27 17.69 9.52 18.70
N GLY A 28 18.58 10.52 18.69
CA GLY A 28 19.08 11.17 17.48
C GLY A 28 19.82 10.20 16.56
N ILE A 29 20.73 9.39 17.11
CA ILE A 29 21.47 8.38 16.34
C ILE A 29 20.53 7.29 15.81
N LEU A 30 19.62 6.79 16.66
CA LEU A 30 18.64 5.79 16.25
C LEU A 30 17.72 6.32 15.14
N ALA A 31 17.24 7.55 15.26
CA ALA A 31 16.39 8.19 14.26
C ALA A 31 17.12 8.35 12.91
N ALA A 32 18.40 8.76 12.92
CA ALA A 32 19.19 8.95 11.72
C ALA A 32 19.33 7.66 10.89
N VAL A 33 19.40 6.49 11.54
CA VAL A 33 19.50 5.18 10.85
C VAL A 33 18.13 4.58 10.57
N ALA A 34 17.17 4.74 11.47
CA ALA A 34 15.84 4.11 11.37
C ALA A 34 14.95 4.77 10.32
N ILE A 35 14.98 6.10 10.18
CA ILE A 35 14.09 6.82 9.25
C ILE A 35 14.33 6.42 7.78
N PRO A 36 15.58 6.43 7.25
CA PRO A 36 15.82 6.04 5.86
C PRO A 36 15.37 4.60 5.57
N LYS A 37 15.64 3.69 6.51
CA LYS A 37 15.24 2.28 6.40
C LYS A 37 13.72 2.10 6.44
N TYR A 38 13.04 2.86 7.29
CA TYR A 38 11.57 2.82 7.37
C TYR A 38 10.92 3.30 6.06
N VAL A 39 11.45 4.38 5.48
CA VAL A 39 10.96 4.90 4.19
C VAL A 39 11.16 3.89 3.06
N SER A 40 12.34 3.26 2.96
CA SER A 40 12.58 2.24 1.93
C SER A 40 11.67 1.03 2.11
N MET A 41 11.52 0.52 3.33
CA MET A 41 10.63 -0.60 3.63
C MET A 41 9.17 -0.30 3.28
N LYS A 42 8.70 0.94 3.53
CA LYS A 42 7.36 1.37 3.15
C LYS A 42 7.16 1.34 1.63
N THR A 43 8.12 1.85 0.87
CA THR A 43 8.08 1.84 -0.60
C THR A 43 8.13 0.42 -1.16
N ASP A 44 8.98 -0.45 -0.60
CA ASP A 44 9.09 -1.85 -1.01
C ASP A 44 7.79 -2.63 -0.73
N ALA A 45 7.16 -2.39 0.42
CA ALA A 45 5.86 -2.96 0.76
C ALA A 45 4.76 -2.48 -0.19
N ALA A 46 4.75 -1.19 -0.55
CA ALA A 46 3.80 -0.64 -1.51
C ALA A 46 3.97 -1.28 -2.90
N ASN A 47 5.21 -1.37 -3.38
CA ASN A 47 5.53 -2.03 -4.64
C ASN A 47 5.16 -3.52 -4.63
N ALA A 48 5.35 -4.22 -3.51
CA ALA A 48 4.95 -5.61 -3.36
C ALA A 48 3.43 -5.80 -3.45
N SER A 49 2.66 -4.93 -2.79
CA SER A 49 1.20 -4.91 -2.88
C SER A 49 0.74 -4.62 -4.32
N ALA A 50 1.34 -3.63 -5.00
CA ALA A 50 1.05 -3.32 -6.39
C ALA A 50 1.34 -4.49 -7.35
N ARG A 51 2.39 -5.28 -7.10
CA ARG A 51 2.65 -6.52 -7.84
C ARG A 51 1.56 -7.57 -7.59
N GLY A 52 1.07 -7.70 -6.36
CA GLY A 52 -0.07 -8.56 -6.01
C GLY A 52 -1.33 -8.18 -6.79
N VAL A 53 -1.66 -6.88 -6.83
CA VAL A 53 -2.77 -6.36 -7.64
C VAL A 53 -2.58 -6.69 -9.12
N THR A 54 -1.38 -6.45 -9.65
CA THR A 54 -1.06 -6.76 -11.06
C THR A 54 -1.28 -8.23 -11.39
N ALA A 55 -0.89 -9.14 -10.49
CA ALA A 55 -1.10 -10.58 -10.65
C ALA A 55 -2.59 -10.95 -10.63
N GLY A 56 -3.37 -10.38 -9.71
CA GLY A 56 -4.82 -10.56 -9.65
C GLY A 56 -5.53 -10.08 -10.92
N LEU A 57 -5.17 -8.89 -11.41
CA LEU A 57 -5.71 -8.36 -12.67
C LEU A 57 -5.38 -9.27 -13.86
N ARG A 58 -4.14 -9.76 -13.97
CA ARG A 58 -3.74 -10.68 -15.05
C ARG A 58 -4.51 -12.01 -15.01
N GLY A 59 -4.72 -12.56 -13.81
CA GLY A 59 -5.54 -13.76 -13.63
C GLY A 59 -7.00 -13.53 -14.01
N SER A 60 -7.56 -12.38 -13.64
CA SER A 60 -8.91 -12.01 -14.05
C SER A 60 -9.04 -11.83 -15.56
N VAL A 61 -8.03 -11.24 -16.23
CA VAL A 61 -8.02 -11.14 -17.70
C VAL A 61 -8.10 -12.51 -18.36
N SER A 62 -7.35 -13.51 -17.89
CA SER A 62 -7.37 -14.84 -18.52
C SER A 62 -8.69 -15.58 -18.30
N ILE A 63 -9.29 -15.44 -17.12
CA ILE A 63 -10.62 -16.00 -16.81
C ILE A 63 -11.67 -15.34 -17.70
N LEU A 64 -11.72 -14.01 -17.72
CA LEU A 64 -12.68 -13.26 -18.51
C LEU A 64 -12.53 -13.55 -20.01
N TYR A 65 -11.29 -13.66 -20.50
CA TYR A 65 -11.01 -14.08 -21.86
C TYR A 65 -11.59 -15.46 -22.16
N ALA A 66 -11.35 -16.45 -21.30
CA ALA A 66 -11.87 -17.81 -21.47
C ALA A 66 -13.41 -17.83 -21.45
N GLU A 67 -14.04 -17.11 -20.53
CA GLU A 67 -15.50 -16.98 -20.47
C GLU A 67 -16.10 -16.43 -21.77
N LYS A 68 -15.48 -15.40 -22.35
CA LYS A 68 -15.93 -14.82 -23.61
C LYS A 68 -15.75 -15.76 -24.79
N MET A 69 -14.67 -16.54 -24.83
CA MET A 69 -14.49 -17.58 -25.86
C MET A 69 -15.55 -18.69 -25.76
N LEU A 70 -15.86 -19.13 -24.54
CA LEU A 70 -16.85 -20.20 -24.31
C LEU A 70 -18.29 -19.77 -24.59
N ALA A 71 -18.62 -18.51 -24.30
CA ALA A 71 -19.96 -17.98 -24.52
C ALA A 71 -20.33 -17.83 -26.01
N GLY A 72 -19.41 -18.08 -26.94
CA GLY A 72 -19.62 -17.93 -28.39
C GLY A 72 -19.85 -16.47 -28.85
N ASN A 73 -19.93 -15.54 -27.90
CA ASN A 73 -20.08 -14.11 -28.13
C ASN A 73 -18.69 -13.46 -28.06
N ASN A 74 -18.12 -13.16 -29.23
CA ASN A 74 -16.87 -12.41 -29.41
C ASN A 74 -17.02 -10.92 -29.04
N THR A 75 -17.64 -10.66 -27.90
CA THR A 75 -17.88 -9.34 -27.34
C THR A 75 -16.64 -8.90 -26.57
N ALA A 76 -16.21 -7.68 -26.84
CA ALA A 76 -15.03 -7.15 -26.18
C ALA A 76 -15.28 -6.94 -24.68
N TYR A 77 -14.19 -6.92 -23.92
CA TYR A 77 -14.22 -6.67 -22.48
C TYR A 77 -13.37 -5.46 -22.10
N THR A 78 -13.70 -4.87 -20.95
CA THR A 78 -13.08 -3.65 -20.42
C THR A 78 -12.32 -3.91 -19.12
N MET A 79 -11.45 -2.98 -18.72
CA MET A 79 -10.77 -3.01 -17.43
C MET A 79 -11.75 -3.03 -16.25
N GLY A 80 -12.91 -2.39 -16.35
CA GLY A 80 -13.93 -2.45 -15.29
C GLY A 80 -14.37 -3.89 -14.98
N GLN A 81 -14.54 -4.71 -16.01
CA GLN A 81 -14.89 -6.13 -15.85
C GLN A 81 -13.72 -6.96 -15.31
N VAL A 82 -12.49 -6.61 -15.71
CA VAL A 82 -11.28 -7.25 -15.18
C VAL A 82 -11.12 -6.96 -13.68
N VAL A 83 -11.32 -5.73 -13.26
CA VAL A 83 -11.21 -5.31 -11.85
C VAL A 83 -12.28 -6.00 -11.00
N ASP A 84 -13.51 -6.10 -11.51
CA ASP A 84 -14.59 -6.83 -10.86
C ASP A 84 -14.24 -8.32 -10.68
N GLY A 85 -13.77 -9.00 -11.72
CA GLY A 85 -13.33 -10.39 -11.60
C GLY A 85 -12.10 -10.61 -10.71
N ALA A 86 -11.24 -9.59 -10.54
CA ALA A 86 -10.02 -9.69 -9.76
C ALA A 86 -10.25 -9.56 -8.24
N GLN A 87 -11.40 -9.02 -7.80
CA GLN A 87 -11.78 -8.89 -6.39
C GLN A 87 -10.65 -8.31 -5.51
N ILE A 88 -10.03 -7.23 -5.99
CA ILE A 88 -8.88 -6.59 -5.34
C ILE A 88 -9.31 -5.99 -4.00
N SER A 89 -8.59 -6.33 -2.92
CA SER A 89 -8.86 -5.85 -1.56
C SER A 89 -7.62 -5.19 -0.95
N GLY A 90 -7.84 -4.28 0.01
CA GLY A 90 -6.77 -3.61 0.76
C GLY A 90 -6.06 -2.48 0.01
N VAL A 91 -6.72 -1.86 -0.98
CA VAL A 91 -6.20 -0.70 -1.70
C VAL A 91 -7.16 0.49 -1.57
N GLU A 92 -6.62 1.69 -1.35
CA GLU A 92 -7.41 2.89 -1.12
C GLU A 92 -7.71 3.63 -2.43
N GLY A 93 -8.96 4.06 -2.61
CA GLY A 93 -9.40 4.87 -3.75
C GLY A 93 -9.20 4.17 -5.09
N SER A 94 -10.12 3.28 -5.44
CA SER A 94 -10.09 2.51 -6.70
C SER A 94 -11.04 3.09 -7.75
N GLY A 95 -10.53 3.44 -8.93
CA GLY A 95 -11.33 3.88 -10.08
C GLY A 95 -11.04 3.06 -11.32
N SER A 96 -12.08 2.63 -12.04
CA SER A 96 -11.93 1.90 -13.30
C SER A 96 -12.63 2.61 -14.46
N ALA A 97 -11.89 2.88 -15.53
CA ALA A 97 -12.41 3.27 -16.84
C ALA A 97 -12.36 2.08 -17.81
N ALA A 98 -12.71 2.29 -19.08
CA ALA A 98 -12.69 1.21 -20.08
C ALA A 98 -11.31 0.53 -20.19
N ALA A 99 -10.22 1.29 -20.07
CA ALA A 99 -8.85 0.81 -20.27
C ALA A 99 -7.95 0.92 -19.03
N LEU A 100 -8.39 1.65 -18.00
CA LEU A 100 -7.52 2.06 -16.90
C LEU A 100 -8.11 1.64 -15.58
N TYR A 101 -7.23 1.24 -14.67
CA TYR A 101 -7.53 1.08 -13.26
C TYR A 101 -6.53 1.91 -12.46
N THR A 102 -7.00 2.72 -11.53
CA THR A 102 -6.15 3.54 -10.66
C THR A 102 -6.39 3.20 -9.21
N ALA A 103 -5.34 3.18 -8.41
CA ALA A 103 -5.43 2.87 -6.99
C ALA A 103 -4.24 3.47 -6.21
N THR A 104 -4.48 3.87 -4.96
CA THR A 104 -3.43 4.43 -4.09
C THR A 104 -2.89 3.37 -3.14
N ILE A 105 -1.58 3.12 -3.18
CA ILE A 105 -0.89 2.13 -2.34
C ILE A 105 0.32 2.80 -1.68
N GLY A 106 0.40 2.76 -0.36
CA GLY A 106 1.53 3.33 0.40
C GLY A 106 1.69 4.85 0.29
N GLY A 107 0.68 5.56 -0.22
CA GLY A 107 0.71 7.00 -0.51
C GLY A 107 1.13 7.36 -1.93
N SER A 108 1.36 6.37 -2.81
CA SER A 108 1.66 6.59 -4.23
C SER A 108 0.49 6.10 -5.10
N LEU A 109 0.23 6.82 -6.20
CA LEU A 109 -0.80 6.43 -7.17
C LEU A 109 -0.23 5.45 -8.19
N TYR A 110 -0.90 4.32 -8.34
CA TYR A 110 -0.61 3.29 -9.34
C TYR A 110 -1.71 3.28 -10.38
N THR A 111 -1.32 3.21 -11.65
CA THR A 111 -2.23 3.12 -12.79
C THR A 111 -1.92 1.86 -13.58
N TRP A 112 -2.92 1.01 -13.79
CA TRP A 112 -2.83 -0.15 -14.66
C TRP A 112 -3.56 0.14 -15.96
N SER A 113 -2.94 -0.20 -17.08
CA SER A 113 -3.57 -0.15 -18.39
C SER A 113 -3.84 -1.55 -18.94
N LEU A 114 -5.05 -1.73 -19.46
CA LEU A 114 -5.44 -2.87 -20.28
C LEU A 114 -5.09 -2.53 -21.73
N THR A 115 -4.29 -3.35 -22.37
CA THR A 115 -3.91 -3.16 -23.77
C THR A 115 -4.31 -4.38 -24.61
N PRO A 116 -5.11 -4.18 -25.68
CA PRO A 116 -5.80 -2.95 -26.08
C PRO A 116 -6.89 -2.52 -25.07
N ALA A 117 -7.22 -1.22 -25.08
CA ALA A 117 -8.17 -0.57 -24.17
C ALA A 117 -9.54 -1.25 -24.05
N VAL A 118 -10.00 -1.84 -25.16
CA VAL A 118 -11.17 -2.69 -25.26
C VAL A 118 -10.70 -3.90 -26.04
N ASN A 119 -10.70 -5.07 -25.42
CA ASN A 119 -10.04 -6.22 -25.99
C ASN A 119 -11.05 -7.24 -26.53
N LEU A 120 -10.89 -7.61 -27.79
CA LEU A 120 -11.62 -8.72 -28.38
C LEU A 120 -11.01 -10.03 -27.86
N PRO A 121 -11.80 -11.09 -27.66
CA PRO A 121 -11.31 -12.37 -27.15
C PRO A 121 -10.56 -13.18 -28.23
N THR A 122 -9.85 -12.50 -29.14
CA THR A 122 -8.96 -13.10 -30.14
C THR A 122 -7.51 -13.16 -29.65
N THR A 123 -7.13 -12.40 -28.62
CA THR A 123 -5.82 -12.44 -27.95
C THR A 123 -6.00 -12.01 -26.50
N ALA A 124 -5.32 -12.63 -25.53
CA ALA A 124 -5.39 -12.20 -24.14
C ALA A 124 -4.76 -10.80 -23.96
N GLY A 125 -5.49 -9.87 -23.34
CA GLY A 125 -5.03 -8.50 -23.11
C GLY A 125 -3.85 -8.41 -22.13
N GLY A 126 -2.96 -7.45 -22.34
CA GLY A 126 -1.83 -7.18 -21.46
C GLY A 126 -2.19 -6.21 -20.33
N ILE A 127 -1.66 -6.45 -19.13
CA ILE A 127 -1.72 -5.51 -17.99
C ILE A 127 -0.32 -4.96 -17.72
N VAL A 128 -0.19 -3.63 -17.78
CA VAL A 128 1.02 -2.88 -17.43
C VAL A 128 0.71 -1.91 -16.29
N ALA A 129 1.55 -1.90 -15.26
CA ALA A 129 1.46 -0.95 -14.15
C ALA A 129 2.43 0.21 -14.37
N VAL A 130 1.96 1.44 -14.23
CA VAL A 130 2.74 2.67 -14.24
C VAL A 130 2.53 3.38 -12.90
N ILE A 131 3.61 3.81 -12.27
CA ILE A 131 3.56 4.59 -11.04
C ILE A 131 3.55 6.07 -11.43
N THR A 132 2.55 6.82 -10.96
CA THR A 132 2.52 8.28 -11.08
C THR A 132 2.77 8.84 -9.69
N THR A 133 4.03 9.12 -9.38
CA THR A 133 4.40 9.81 -8.13
C THR A 133 4.16 11.31 -8.32
N TRP A 134 3.32 11.92 -7.48
CA TRP A 134 3.27 13.38 -7.30
C TRP A 134 4.06 13.73 -6.04
#